data_AF-A0ABD0RFS3-F1
#
_entry.id   AF-A0ABD0RFS3-F1
#
_cell.length_a   1.000
_cell.length_b   1.000
_cell.length_c   1.000
_cell.angle_alpha   90.00
_cell.angle_beta   90.00
_cell.angle_gamma   90.00
#
_symmetry.space_group_name_H-M   'P 1'
#
loop_
_entity.id
_entity.type
_entity.pdbx_description
1 polymer ?
#
loop_
_entity_poly.entity_id
_entity_poly.type
_entity_poly.pdbx_seq_one_letter_code
_entity_poly.pdbx_strand_id
1 'polypeptide(L)' 'CDIDGEGVTSWQYSWYKYGSSNAFSDQQEHTFRSVTESDTDKYSCYGTEKQGSRYSHRSDEITLTVS' A
#
# COMPACT_ATOMS: atom_id res chain seq x y z
N CYS A 1 -3.41 1.29 5.32
CA CYS A 1 -4.30 1.15 4.16
C CYS A 1 -5.53 0.45 4.64
N ASP A 2 -6.72 0.91 4.27
CA ASP A 2 -7.96 0.26 4.64
C ASP A 2 -8.81 -0.01 3.40
N ILE A 3 -9.48 -1.15 3.36
CA ILE A 3 -10.20 -1.63 2.17
C ILE A 3 -11.58 -2.08 2.61
N ASP A 4 -12.58 -1.27 2.27
CA ASP A 4 -13.99 -1.58 2.47
C ASP A 4 -14.47 -2.57 1.39
N GLY A 5 -14.18 -3.85 1.62
CA GLY A 5 -14.56 -4.95 0.74
C GLY A 5 -15.62 -5.84 1.35
N GLU A 6 -16.89 -5.67 0.96
CA GLU A 6 -17.97 -6.54 1.47
C GLU A 6 -17.73 -8.01 1.09
N GLY A 7 -17.78 -8.87 2.10
CA GLY A 7 -17.63 -10.32 1.95
C GLY A 7 -16.19 -10.80 1.77
N VAL A 8 -15.18 -9.92 1.87
CA VAL A 8 -13.77 -10.34 1.92
C VAL A 8 -13.26 -10.22 3.34
N THR A 9 -12.90 -11.35 3.94
CA THR A 9 -12.42 -11.41 5.34
C THR A 9 -10.90 -11.31 5.46
N SER A 10 -10.17 -11.47 4.35
CA SER A 10 -8.71 -11.56 4.36
C SER A 10 -8.09 -10.94 3.11
N TRP A 11 -7.48 -9.78 3.30
CA TRP A 11 -6.73 -9.05 2.29
C TRP A 11 -5.22 -9.28 2.44
N GLN A 12 -4.54 -9.46 1.31
CA GLN A 12 -3.12 -9.23 1.15
C GLN A 12 -2.96 -7.78 0.70
N TYR A 13 -2.21 -6.99 1.45
CA TYR A 13 -1.95 -5.60 1.08
C TYR A 13 -0.68 -5.53 0.24
N SER A 14 -0.52 -4.46 -0.52
CA SER A 14 0.67 -4.20 -1.32
C SER A 14 0.88 -2.70 -1.41
N TRP A 15 1.99 -2.24 -0.85
CA TRP A 15 2.40 -0.84 -0.87
C TRP A 15 3.41 -0.59 -1.98
N TYR A 16 3.20 0.49 -2.71
CA TYR A 16 4.02 0.87 -3.86
C TYR A 16 4.51 2.30 -3.69
N LYS A 17 5.79 2.49 -3.99
CA LYS A 17 6.37 3.82 -4.21
C LYS A 17 6.07 4.26 -5.64
N TYR A 18 5.91 5.54 -5.88
CA TYR A 18 5.62 6.09 -7.19
C TYR A 18 6.63 5.64 -8.24
N GLY A 19 6.15 5.26 -9.42
CA GLY A 19 6.98 4.72 -10.49
C GLY A 19 7.53 3.30 -10.26
N SER A 20 7.32 2.68 -9.09
CA SER A 20 7.71 1.29 -8.84
C SER A 20 6.60 0.31 -9.22
N SER A 21 6.95 -0.71 -10.00
CA SER A 21 6.11 -1.90 -10.24
C SER A 21 6.13 -2.89 -9.07
N ASN A 22 7.11 -2.76 -8.18
CA ASN A 22 7.35 -3.73 -7.12
C ASN A 22 6.79 -3.18 -5.81
N ALA A 23 5.99 -4.02 -5.14
CA ALA A 23 5.53 -3.73 -3.80
C ALA A 23 6.71 -3.83 -2.82
N PHE A 24 6.86 -2.85 -1.94
CA PHE A 24 7.91 -2.83 -0.92
C PHE A 24 7.41 -3.27 0.46
N SER A 25 6.09 -3.41 0.63
CA SER A 25 5.48 -3.93 1.85
C SER A 25 4.15 -4.61 1.53
N ASP A 26 3.84 -5.68 2.25
CA ASP A 26 2.63 -6.49 2.08
C ASP A 26 1.67 -6.43 3.28
N GLN A 27 1.96 -5.54 4.22
CA GLN A 27 1.23 -5.36 5.47
C GLN A 27 0.13 -4.32 5.30
N GLN A 28 -0.94 -4.42 6.09
CA GLN A 28 -2.01 -3.41 6.11
C GLN A 28 -1.45 -2.01 6.42
N GLU A 29 -0.48 -1.96 7.33
CA GLU A 29 0.22 -0.75 7.76
C GLU A 29 1.71 -0.91 7.50
N HIS A 30 2.32 0.10 6.89
CA HIS A 30 3.77 0.17 6.75
C HIS A 30 4.30 1.29 7.64
N THR A 31 5.18 0.94 8.58
CA THR A 31 5.83 1.92 9.47
C THR A 31 7.29 2.08 9.08
N PHE A 32 7.66 3.30 8.68
CA PHE A 32 9.06 3.65 8.46
C PHE A 32 9.78 3.76 9.82
N ARG A 33 10.80 2.92 10.06
CA ARG A 33 11.59 2.96 11.30
C ARG A 33 12.54 4.15 11.37
N SER A 34 13.01 4.59 10.21
CA SER A 34 13.83 5.76 9.99
C SER A 34 13.38 6.35 8.68
N VAL A 35 13.22 7.68 8.64
CA VAL A 35 12.77 8.40 7.46
C VAL A 35 13.86 9.39 7.09
N THR A 36 14.34 9.34 5.85
CA THR A 36 15.33 10.28 5.31
C THR A 36 14.76 11.02 4.10
N GLU A 37 15.45 12.06 3.62
CA GLU A 37 15.01 12.81 2.43
C GLU A 37 14.75 11.91 1.21
N SER A 38 15.45 10.77 1.07
CA SER A 38 15.22 9.81 -0.03
C SER A 38 13.90 9.06 0.05
N ASP A 39 13.24 9.07 1.21
CA ASP A 39 11.89 8.53 1.41
C ASP A 39 10.81 9.53 1.00
N THR A 40 11.18 10.77 0.66
CA THR A 40 10.23 11.74 0.08
C THR A 40 9.79 11.25 -1.30
N ASP A 41 8.55 10.77 -1.37
CA ASP A 41 7.91 10.36 -2.61
C ASP A 41 6.40 10.17 -2.39
N LYS A 42 5.69 9.78 -3.44
CA LYS A 42 4.30 9.34 -3.35
C LYS A 42 4.19 7.84 -3.14
N TYR A 43 3.18 7.46 -2.37
CA TYR A 43 2.89 6.09 -1.98
C TYR A 43 1.43 5.77 -2.23
N SER A 44 1.17 4.54 -2.67
CA SER A 44 -0.19 4.03 -2.86
C SER A 44 -0.27 2.59 -2.38
N CYS A 45 -1.47 2.18 -1.98
CA CYS A 45 -1.75 0.80 -1.61
C CYS A 45 -2.75 0.14 -2.57
N TYR A 46 -2.71 -1.18 -2.59
CA TYR A 46 -3.60 -2.04 -3.35
C TYR A 46 -3.80 -3.33 -2.56
N GLY A 47 -4.99 -3.92 -2.64
CA GLY A 47 -5.32 -5.18 -1.96
C GLY A 47 -5.73 -6.28 -2.92
N THR A 48 -5.27 -7.49 -2.62
CA THR A 48 -5.73 -8.72 -3.28
C THR A 48 -6.28 -9.69 -2.24
N GLU A 49 -7.35 -10.40 -2.59
CA GLU A 49 -7.91 -11.42 -1.71
C GLU A 49 -6.97 -12.64 -1.65
N LYS A 50 -6.58 -13.08 -0.46
CA LYS A 50 -5.56 -14.14 -0.30
C LYS A 50 -5.95 -15.49 -0.91
N GLN A 51 -7.23 -15.83 -0.89
CA GLN A 51 -7.74 -17.13 -1.33
C GLN A 51 -8.81 -16.99 -2.43
N GLY A 52 -8.84 -15.85 -3.11
CA GLY A 52 -9.83 -15.56 -4.11
C GLY A 52 -9.26 -14.77 -5.28
N SER A 53 -10.16 -14.24 -6.09
CA SER A 53 -9.83 -13.51 -7.32
C SER A 53 -10.19 -12.02 -7.22
N ARG A 54 -10.70 -11.57 -6.07
CA ARG A 54 -11.08 -10.19 -5.86
C ARG A 54 -9.86 -9.31 -5.62
N TYR A 55 -9.95 -8.08 -6.10
CA TYR A 55 -8.96 -7.05 -5.92
C TYR A 55 -9.66 -5.72 -5.62
N SER A 56 -9.00 -4.89 -4.83
CA SER A 56 -9.45 -3.52 -4.58
C SER A 56 -9.09 -2.62 -5.76
N HIS A 57 -9.64 -1.40 -5.77
CA HIS A 57 -9.00 -0.32 -6.52
C HIS A 57 -7.70 0.10 -5.82
N ARG A 58 -6.79 0.70 -6.59
CA ARG A 58 -5.60 1.33 -6.02
C ARG A 58 -6.04 2.56 -5.22
N SER A 59 -5.45 2.79 -4.06
CA SER A 59 -5.74 3.97 -3.26
C SER A 59 -5.29 5.24 -3.96
N ASP A 60 -5.80 6.37 -3.48
CA ASP A 60 -5.19 7.66 -3.76
C ASP A 60 -3.72 7.66 -3.32
N GLU A 61 -2.92 8.46 -4.03
CA GLU A 61 -1.51 8.64 -3.73
C GLU A 61 -1.34 9.61 -2.56
N ILE A 62 -0.58 9.18 -1.54
CA ILE A 62 -0.15 10.04 -0.44
C ILE A 62 1.29 10.46 -0.64
N THR A 63 1.61 11.74 -0.44
CA THR A 63 2.99 12.24 -0.51
C THR A 63 3.61 12.21 0.88
N LEU A 64 4.70 11.46 1.03
CA LEU A 64 5.58 11.60 2.19
C LEU A 64 6.57 12.72 1.91
N THR A 65 6.72 13.66 2.85
CA THR A 65 7.70 14.75 2.74
C THR A 65 8.51 14.81 4.01
N VAL A 66 9.83 14.91 3.83
CA VAL A 66 10.83 14.87 4.90
C VAL A 66 11.70 16.11 4.73
N SER A 67 11.86 16.89 5.79
CA SER A 67 12.54 18.20 5.79
C SER A 67 13.45 18.36 7.01
#